data_AF-A0A2M8FPR7-F1
#
_entry.id   AF-A0A2M8FPR7-F1
#
_cell.length_a   1.000
_cell.length_b   1.000
_cell.length_c   1.000
_cell.angle_alpha   90.00
_cell.angle_beta   90.00
_cell.angle_gamma   90.00
#
_symmetry.space_group_name_H-M   'P 1'
#
loop_
_entity.id
_entity.type
_entity.pdbx_description
1 polymer ?
#
loop_
_entity_poly.entity_id
_entity_poly.type
_entity_poly.pdbx_seq_one_letter_code
_entity_poly.pdbx_strand_id
1 'polypeptide(L)'
;MNTQIVNVIISGIDELNAKGIKIYPTLTTHQLFVEGLTTSSINNKEIRIVDVLGKQHYVSTITSSKEMIDVSFLSSGVYFILLDEGRINQKIIKQ
;
A
#
# COMPACT_ATOMS: atom_id res chain seq x y z
N MET A 1 18.78 -3.75 -31.55
CA MET A 1 18.40 -3.10 -30.27
C MET A 1 17.16 -3.81 -29.77
N ASN A 2 17.22 -4.47 -28.61
CA ASN A 2 16.06 -5.18 -28.06
C ASN A 2 15.24 -4.19 -27.24
N THR A 3 14.09 -3.80 -27.77
CA THR A 3 13.12 -2.97 -27.06
C THR A 3 12.44 -3.82 -26.00
N GLN A 4 12.71 -3.55 -24.73
CA GLN A 4 11.94 -4.12 -23.63
C GLN A 4 10.69 -3.27 -23.41
N ILE A 5 9.52 -3.91 -23.49
CA ILE A 5 8.25 -3.30 -23.13
C ILE A 5 8.15 -3.37 -21.61
N VAL A 6 8.39 -2.24 -20.95
CA VAL A 6 8.14 -2.10 -19.51
C VAL A 6 6.66 -1.76 -19.36
N ASN A 7 5.88 -2.71 -18.84
CA ASN A 7 4.47 -2.48 -18.55
C ASN A 7 4.39 -1.69 -17.23
N VAL A 8 4.32 -0.36 -17.34
CA VAL A 8 4.15 0.51 -16.17
C VAL A 8 2.67 0.50 -15.80
N ILE A 9 2.28 -0.35 -14.85
CA ILE A 9 0.93 -0.36 -14.28
C ILE A 9 0.86 0.78 -13.26
N ILE A 10 0.46 1.97 -13.70
CA ILE A 10 0.05 3.07 -12.81
C ILE A 10 -1.37 2.82 -12.32
N SER A 11 -1.51 1.93 -11.35
CA SER A 11 -2.80 1.66 -10.74
C SER A 11 -2.99 2.57 -9.53
N GLY A 12 -3.71 3.66 -9.74
CA GLY A 12 -3.97 4.69 -8.73
C GLY A 12 -5.12 4.36 -7.79
N ILE A 13 -5.85 5.41 -7.40
CA ILE A 13 -7.02 5.37 -6.51
C ILE A 13 -8.19 4.54 -7.09
N ASP A 14 -8.27 4.46 -8.42
CA ASP A 14 -9.38 3.82 -9.10
C ASP A 14 -9.34 2.29 -8.95
N GLU A 15 -8.16 1.68 -8.87
CA GLU A 15 -8.05 0.24 -8.62
C GLU A 15 -8.35 -0.11 -7.15
N LEU A 16 -8.00 0.78 -6.21
CA LEU A 16 -8.41 0.68 -4.80
C LEU A 16 -9.94 0.68 -4.68
N ASN A 17 -10.58 1.66 -5.31
CA ASN A 17 -12.04 1.79 -5.30
C ASN A 17 -12.72 0.60 -5.99
N ALA A 18 -12.21 0.16 -7.14
CA ALA A 18 -12.75 -0.98 -7.89
C ALA A 18 -12.67 -2.30 -7.09
N LYS A 19 -11.64 -2.46 -6.24
CA LYS A 19 -11.46 -3.64 -5.37
C LYS A 19 -12.12 -3.49 -4.00
N GLY A 20 -12.75 -2.35 -3.72
CA GLY A 20 -13.38 -2.05 -2.42
C GLY A 20 -12.39 -1.91 -1.26
N ILE A 21 -11.10 -1.69 -1.57
CA ILE A 21 -10.05 -1.57 -0.57
C ILE A 21 -9.98 -0.13 -0.07
N LYS A 22 -9.94 0.04 1.25
CA LYS A 22 -9.84 1.35 1.91
C LYS A 22 -8.59 1.41 2.76
N ILE A 23 -7.84 2.49 2.63
CA ILE A 23 -6.64 2.77 3.42
C ILE A 23 -6.85 4.11 4.12
N TYR A 24 -6.85 4.11 5.45
CA TYR A 24 -7.16 5.32 6.22
C TYR A 24 -6.55 5.30 7.63
N PRO A 25 -6.29 6.47 8.24
CA PRO A 25 -6.36 7.79 7.63
C PRO A 25 -5.19 8.04 6.67
N THR A 26 -5.38 8.93 5.69
CA THR A 26 -4.30 9.38 4.80
C THR A 26 -3.26 10.21 5.54
N LEU A 27 -3.69 11.01 6.52
CA LEU A 27 -2.83 11.72 7.47
C LEU A 27 -2.79 10.91 8.77
N THR A 28 -1.64 10.33 9.10
CA THR A 28 -1.49 9.40 10.23
C THR A 28 -0.35 9.81 11.16
N THR A 29 -0.48 9.45 12.44
CA THR A 29 0.53 9.70 13.48
C THR A 29 1.05 8.40 14.08
N HIS A 30 0.17 7.45 14.38
CA HIS A 30 0.55 6.20 15.07
C HIS A 30 0.08 4.96 14.33
N GLN A 31 -1.08 5.01 13.67
CA GLN A 31 -1.66 3.82 13.07
C GLN A 31 -2.46 4.15 11.82
N LEU A 32 -2.56 3.17 10.93
CA LEU A 32 -3.49 3.19 9.81
C LEU A 32 -4.17 1.84 9.67
N PHE A 33 -5.28 1.84 8.94
CA PHE A 33 -6.10 0.68 8.68
C PHE A 33 -6.14 0.41 7.20
N VAL A 34 -6.08 -0.87 6.85
CA VAL A 34 -6.32 -1.38 5.50
C VAL A 34 -7.52 -2.33 5.58
N GLU A 35 -8.63 -1.95 4.94
CA GLU A 35 -9.88 -2.71 4.93
C GLU A 35 -10.25 -3.16 3.52
N GLY A 36 -11.10 -4.18 3.42
CA GLY A 36 -11.56 -4.73 2.14
C GLY A 36 -10.62 -5.75 1.53
N LEU A 37 -9.69 -6.29 2.35
CA LEU A 37 -8.71 -7.30 1.95
C LEU A 37 -9.38 -8.68 1.90
N THR A 38 -10.16 -8.96 0.86
CA THR A 38 -10.70 -10.31 0.65
C THR A 38 -9.66 -11.17 -0.09
N THR A 39 -9.71 -12.50 0.10
CA THR A 39 -8.79 -13.44 -0.58
C THR A 39 -8.87 -13.38 -2.10
N SER A 40 -9.95 -12.83 -2.66
CA SER A 40 -10.14 -12.64 -4.10
C SER A 40 -9.65 -11.28 -4.61
N SER A 41 -9.42 -10.31 -3.72
CA SER A 41 -9.07 -8.94 -4.11
C SER A 41 -7.57 -8.78 -4.41
N ILE A 42 -6.72 -9.65 -3.88
CA ILE A 42 -5.26 -9.49 -3.90
C ILE A 42 -4.58 -10.86 -4.11
N ASN A 43 -3.68 -10.93 -5.09
CA ASN A 43 -2.96 -12.17 -5.41
C ASN A 43 -1.81 -12.41 -4.42
N ASN A 44 -1.05 -11.35 -4.12
CA ASN A 44 0.03 -11.37 -3.14
C ASN A 44 -0.45 -10.77 -1.81
N LYS A 45 -0.58 -11.61 -0.78
CA LYS A 45 -1.05 -11.25 0.57
C LYS A 45 -0.02 -10.45 1.38
N GLU A 46 0.63 -9.47 0.78
CA GLU A 46 1.61 -8.63 1.43
C GLU A 46 1.16 -7.18 1.45
N ILE A 47 1.40 -6.51 2.57
CA ILE A 47 1.35 -5.07 2.70
C ILE A 47 2.78 -4.56 2.84
N ARG A 48 3.15 -3.58 2.02
CA ARG A 48 4.47 -2.93 2.11
C ARG A 48 4.32 -1.43 2.31
N ILE A 49 5.20 -0.84 3.10
CA ILE A 49 5.33 0.62 3.22
C ILE A 49 6.69 1.02 2.66
N VAL A 50 6.67 1.92 1.68
CA VAL A 50 7.88 2.48 1.06
C VAL A 50 7.88 4.00 1.17
N ASP A 51 9.07 4.61 1.23
CA ASP A 51 9.21 6.05 1.12
C ASP A 51 9.24 6.52 -0.35
N VAL A 52 9.37 7.84 -0.55
CA VAL A 52 9.42 8.47 -1.88
C VAL A 52 10.61 8.04 -2.75
N LEU A 53 11.64 7.45 -2.15
CA LEU A 53 12.80 6.89 -2.86
C LEU A 53 12.63 5.39 -3.14
N GLY A 54 11.50 4.80 -2.73
CA GLY A 54 11.20 3.37 -2.87
C GLY A 54 11.86 2.49 -1.80
N LYS A 55 12.47 3.08 -0.76
CA LYS A 55 13.04 2.28 0.33
C LYS A 55 11.92 1.68 1.17
N GLN A 56 11.97 0.37 1.39
CA GLN A 56 11.02 -0.35 2.23
C GLN A 56 11.30 -0.11 3.72
N HIS A 57 10.27 0.28 4.47
CA HIS A 57 10.30 0.45 5.92
C HIS A 57 9.46 -0.59 6.66
N TYR A 58 8.53 -1.24 5.96
CA TYR A 58 7.62 -2.23 6.55
C TYR A 58 7.19 -3.27 5.53
N VAL A 59 7.04 -4.51 5.99
CA VAL A 59 6.39 -5.60 5.27
C VAL A 59 5.62 -6.47 6.26
N SER A 60 4.39 -6.83 5.92
CA SER A 60 3.63 -7.84 6.67
C SER A 60 2.73 -8.66 5.76
N THR A 61 2.39 -9.86 6.24
CA THR A 61 1.43 -10.73 5.58
C THR A 61 0.01 -10.36 6.01
N ILE A 62 -0.92 -10.29 5.05
CA ILE A 62 -2.35 -10.09 5.30
C ILE A 62 -2.94 -11.35 5.91
N THR A 63 -3.48 -11.22 7.11
CA THR A 63 -4.10 -12.28 7.91
C THR A 63 -5.60 -12.07 8.12
N SER A 64 -6.08 -10.84 7.94
CA SER A 64 -7.45 -10.42 8.18
C SER A 64 -7.99 -9.55 7.04
N SER A 65 -9.32 -9.47 6.92
CA SER A 65 -9.99 -8.55 5.98
C SER A 65 -9.83 -7.07 6.37
N LYS A 66 -9.42 -6.83 7.63
CA LYS A 66 -9.03 -5.55 8.20
C LYS A 66 -7.71 -5.70 8.93
N GLU A 67 -6.71 -4.97 8.48
CA GLU A 67 -5.38 -4.90 9.09
C GLU A 67 -5.21 -3.55 9.78
N MET A 68 -4.66 -3.57 11.00
CA MET A 68 -4.17 -2.38 11.70
C MET A 68 -2.65 -2.39 11.62
N ILE A 69 -2.08 -1.30 11.13
CA ILE A 69 -0.63 -1.16 10.97
C ILE A 69 -0.17 -0.03 11.87
N ASP A 70 0.68 -0.36 12.84
CA ASP A 70 1.46 0.63 13.58
C ASP A 70 2.47 1.28 12.62
N VAL A 71 2.53 2.61 12.65
CA VAL A 71 3.44 3.44 11.85
C VAL A 71 4.21 4.43 12.73
N SER A 72 4.14 4.27 14.06
CA SER A 72 4.83 5.13 15.03
C SER A 72 6.35 5.18 14.83
N PHE A 73 6.94 4.11 14.28
CA PHE A 73 8.36 4.01 13.97
C PHE A 73 8.80 4.84 12.76
N LEU A 74 7.87 5.34 11.94
CA LEU A 74 8.19 6.16 10.76
C LEU A 74 8.47 7.61 11.15
N SER A 75 9.53 8.18 10.59
CA SER A 75 9.75 9.63 10.63
C SER A 75 8.67 10.37 9.83
N SER A 76 8.37 11.61 10.22
CA SER A 76 7.41 12.47 9.52
C SER A 76 7.79 12.62 8.05
N GLY A 77 6.82 12.47 7.14
CA GLY A 77 7.09 12.44 5.71
C GLY A 77 6.00 11.79 4.88
N VAL A 78 6.29 11.58 3.60
CA VAL A 78 5.38 10.95 2.63
C VAL A 78 5.79 9.51 2.41
N TYR A 79 4.81 8.60 2.47
CA TYR A 79 4.99 7.18 2.22
C TYR A 79 3.91 6.64 1.31
N PHE A 80 4.14 5.46 0.76
CA PHE A 80 3.19 4.72 -0.06
C PHE A 80 2.93 3.35 0.56
N ILE A 81 1.66 3.04 0.73
CA ILE A 81 1.20 1.67 1.03
C ILE A 81 1.06 0.96 -0.31
N LEU A 82 1.75 -0.18 -0.45
CA LEU A 82 1.74 -1.01 -1.64
C LEU A 82 1.07 -2.36 -1.33
N LEU A 83 0.14 -2.78 -2.19
CA LEU A 83 -0.54 -4.07 -2.16
C LEU A 83 -0.48 -4.71 -3.56
N ASP A 84 -0.79 -6.01 -3.66
CA ASP A 84 -0.87 -6.75 -4.94
C ASP A 84 0.37 -6.52 -5.84
N GLU A 85 1.55 -6.73 -5.26
CA GLU A 85 2.84 -6.54 -5.92
C GLU A 85 3.14 -5.09 -6.36
N GLY A 86 2.47 -4.10 -5.75
CA GLY A 86 2.64 -2.69 -6.06
C GLY A 86 1.71 -2.17 -7.15
N ARG A 87 0.79 -3.02 -7.66
CA ARG A 87 -0.31 -2.55 -8.52
C ARG A 87 -1.16 -1.55 -7.75
N ILE A 88 -1.58 -1.93 -6.55
CA ILE A 88 -2.34 -1.03 -5.70
C ILE A 88 -1.36 -0.20 -4.87
N ASN A 89 -1.44 1.13 -5.02
CA ASN A 89 -0.66 2.05 -4.21
C ASN A 89 -1.52 3.20 -3.66
N GLN A 90 -1.30 3.56 -2.39
CA GLN A 90 -1.93 4.71 -1.75
C GLN A 90 -0.88 5.56 -1.05
N LYS A 91 -0.86 6.86 -1.37
CA LYS A 91 -0.05 7.84 -0.64
C LYS A 91 -0.64 8.07 0.76
N ILE A 92 0.21 8.08 1.77
CA ILE A 92 -0.07 8.54 3.14
C ILE A 92 0.95 9.59 3.58
N ILE A 93 0.58 10.39 4.59
CA ILE A 93 1.41 11.43 5.20
C ILE A 93 1.55 11.10 6.68
N LYS A 94 2.79 10.86 7.12
CA LYS A 94 3.15 10.67 8.54
C LYS A 94 3.46 12.03 9.17
N GLN A 95 2.80 12.33 10.29
CA GLN A 95 3.11 13.50 11.14
C GLN A 95 4.04 13.13 12.28
#